data_AF-A0A925XPF3-F1
#
_entry.id   AF-A0A925XPF3-F1
#
_cell.length_a   1.000
_cell.length_b   1.000
_cell.length_c   1.000
_cell.angle_alpha   90.00
_cell.angle_beta   90.00
_cell.angle_gamma   90.00
#
_symmetry.space_group_name_H-M   'P 1'
#
loop_
_entity.id
_entity.type
_entity.pdbx_description
1 polymer ?
#
loop_
_entity_poly.entity_id
_entity_poly.type
_entity_poly.pdbx_seq_one_letter_code
_entity_poly.pdbx_strand_id
1 'polypeptide(L)'
;MKLVLALLFVSTTAANAQGGGGLYIAGANFGFTQTVERAVAQNPAPSRFFVLVTGEALRGLSVVAPPELVEARNLGAGRGAVYLVCRRDIEREVVRLSDLVSGVVVVRGWPAPGSDELPEGSSYYRGEDPSSLPKAADLLRRLRSTCS
;
A
#
# COMPACT_ATOMS: atom_id res chain seq x y z
N MET A 1 44.73 -41.71 -11.72
CA MET A 1 43.62 -41.29 -10.84
C MET A 1 42.85 -40.18 -11.54
N LYS A 2 41.53 -40.32 -11.64
CA LYS A 2 40.63 -39.54 -12.51
C LYS A 2 40.43 -38.12 -11.96
N LEU A 3 40.62 -37.12 -12.82
CA LEU A 3 40.26 -35.72 -12.59
C LEU A 3 38.75 -35.58 -12.84
N VAL A 4 37.97 -35.20 -11.83
CA VAL A 4 36.53 -34.91 -11.98
C VAL A 4 36.35 -33.40 -11.97
N LEU A 5 36.07 -32.85 -13.15
CA LEU A 5 35.74 -31.44 -13.35
C LEU A 5 34.25 -31.25 -13.03
N ALA A 6 33.93 -30.66 -11.89
CA ALA A 6 32.56 -30.35 -11.50
C ALA A 6 32.10 -29.04 -12.16
N LEU A 7 31.20 -29.16 -13.15
CA LEU A 7 30.51 -28.02 -13.74
C LEU A 7 29.43 -27.52 -12.77
N LEU A 8 29.64 -26.35 -12.17
CA LEU A 8 28.62 -25.64 -11.38
C LEU A 8 27.66 -24.92 -12.34
N PHE A 9 26.43 -25.43 -12.48
CA PHE A 9 25.35 -24.72 -13.13
C PHE A 9 24.87 -23.57 -12.23
N VAL A 10 25.20 -22.34 -12.61
CA VAL A 10 24.64 -21.13 -11.99
C VAL A 10 23.24 -20.91 -12.57
N SER A 11 22.21 -21.29 -11.81
CA SER A 11 20.83 -20.91 -12.13
C SER A 11 20.61 -19.45 -11.74
N THR A 12 20.68 -18.55 -12.71
CA THR A 12 20.22 -17.17 -12.54
C THR A 12 18.69 -17.16 -12.49
N THR A 13 18.13 -17.21 -11.29
CA THR A 13 16.72 -16.84 -11.11
C THR A 13 16.61 -15.36 -11.44
N ALA A 14 15.90 -15.04 -12.53
CA ALA A 14 15.47 -13.68 -12.81
C ALA A 14 14.56 -13.25 -11.65
N ALA A 15 15.13 -12.53 -10.69
CA ALA A 15 14.38 -11.80 -9.69
C ALA A 15 13.55 -10.77 -10.46
N ASN A 16 12.29 -11.12 -10.74
CA ASN A 16 11.28 -10.13 -11.08
C ASN A 16 11.29 -9.14 -9.92
N ALA A 17 11.93 -7.99 -10.14
CA ALA A 17 11.90 -6.88 -9.21
C ALA A 17 10.42 -6.45 -9.12
N GLN A 18 9.69 -7.04 -8.17
CA GLN A 18 8.36 -6.62 -7.79
C GLN A 18 8.50 -5.15 -7.42
N GLY A 19 8.04 -4.25 -8.29
CA GLY A 19 8.36 -2.81 -8.27
C GLY A 19 7.75 -2.01 -7.11
N GLY A 20 7.49 -2.66 -5.98
CA GLY A 20 6.93 -2.15 -4.74
C GLY A 20 6.59 -3.35 -3.86
N GLY A 21 6.95 -3.30 -2.59
CA GLY A 21 6.54 -4.23 -1.55
C GLY A 21 5.02 -4.31 -1.37
N GLY A 22 4.58 -5.18 -0.46
CA GLY A 22 3.18 -5.61 -0.35
C GLY A 22 2.17 -4.51 0.02
N LEU A 23 0.88 -4.87 -0.11
CA LEU A 23 -0.26 -4.08 0.38
C LEU A 23 -0.76 -4.66 1.71
N TYR A 24 -0.81 -3.79 2.72
CA TYR A 24 -1.27 -4.07 4.07
C TYR A 24 -2.50 -3.23 4.38
N ILE A 25 -3.49 -3.80 5.05
CA ILE A 25 -4.77 -3.13 5.30
C ILE A 25 -4.99 -3.03 6.81
N ALA A 26 -5.14 -1.82 7.31
CA ALA A 26 -5.51 -1.52 8.69
C ALA A 26 -7.01 -1.16 8.74
N GLY A 27 -7.74 -1.80 9.64
CA GLY A 27 -9.20 -1.70 9.76
C GLY A 27 -9.90 -3.07 9.83
N ALA A 28 -11.13 -3.08 10.36
CA ALA A 28 -12.00 -4.22 10.66
C ALA A 28 -11.42 -5.32 11.56
N ASN A 29 -10.29 -5.94 11.17
CA ASN A 29 -9.68 -7.09 11.85
C ASN A 29 -8.28 -6.81 12.42
N PHE A 30 -7.62 -5.72 11.98
CA PHE A 30 -6.27 -5.37 12.41
C PHE A 30 -6.17 -3.87 12.72
N GLY A 31 -5.58 -3.54 13.87
CA GLY A 31 -5.34 -2.15 14.27
C GLY A 31 -4.20 -1.49 13.49
N PHE A 32 -4.12 -0.16 13.54
CA PHE A 32 -3.12 0.62 12.80
C PHE A 32 -1.67 0.19 13.13
N THR A 33 -1.28 0.22 14.40
CA THR A 33 0.08 -0.12 14.84
C THR A 33 0.49 -1.53 14.43
N GLN A 34 -0.34 -2.52 14.73
CA GLN A 34 -0.10 -3.92 14.37
C GLN A 34 0.10 -4.11 12.86
N THR A 35 -0.72 -3.44 12.03
CA THR A 35 -0.58 -3.51 10.58
C THR A 35 0.74 -2.90 10.11
N VAL A 36 1.14 -1.74 10.67
CA VAL A 36 2.40 -1.09 10.29
C VAL A 36 3.61 -1.93 10.70
N GLU A 37 3.64 -2.44 11.93
CA GLU A 37 4.72 -3.31 12.41
C GLU A 37 4.87 -4.55 11.54
N ARG A 38 3.75 -5.20 11.21
CA ARG A 38 3.73 -6.34 10.29
C ARG A 38 4.26 -5.94 8.91
N ALA A 39 3.84 -4.80 8.38
CA ALA A 39 4.29 -4.30 7.08
C ALA A 39 5.80 -4.07 7.07
N VAL A 40 6.36 -3.46 8.12
CA VAL A 40 7.81 -3.26 8.25
C VAL A 40 8.56 -4.58 8.38
N ALA A 41 8.06 -5.52 9.19
CA ALA A 41 8.69 -6.82 9.36
C ALA A 41 8.74 -7.64 8.05
N GLN A 42 7.70 -7.52 7.22
CA GLN A 42 7.62 -8.22 5.93
C GLN A 42 8.33 -7.48 4.78
N ASN A 43 8.83 -6.27 5.03
CA ASN A 43 9.67 -5.49 4.10
C ASN A 43 11.00 -5.12 4.78
N PRO A 44 11.91 -6.10 4.98
CA PRO A 44 13.10 -5.93 5.82
C PRO A 44 14.14 -4.97 5.24
N ALA A 45 14.20 -4.81 3.91
CA ALA A 45 15.03 -3.79 3.25
C ALA A 45 14.20 -2.51 3.01
N PRO A 46 14.79 -1.31 3.14
CA PRO A 46 14.13 -0.06 2.77
C PRO A 46 13.64 -0.13 1.32
N SER A 47 12.33 -0.20 1.18
CA SER A 47 11.64 -0.36 -0.09
C SER A 47 10.23 0.14 0.07
N ARG A 48 9.65 0.65 -1.01
CA ARG A 48 8.29 1.18 -0.97
C ARG A 48 7.30 0.05 -0.69
N PHE A 49 6.38 0.21 0.25
CA PHE A 49 5.23 -0.67 0.47
C PHE A 49 3.99 0.16 0.82
N PHE A 50 2.80 -0.45 0.83
CA PHE A 50 1.54 0.29 0.91
C PHE A 50 0.73 -0.11 2.14
N VAL A 51 0.22 0.89 2.87
CA VAL A 51 -0.67 0.68 4.01
C VAL A 51 -1.99 1.40 3.75
N LEU A 52 -3.03 0.65 3.39
CA LEU A 52 -4.39 1.16 3.30
C LEU A 52 -4.99 1.21 4.70
N VAL A 53 -5.53 2.36 5.08
CA VAL A 53 -6.12 2.60 6.39
C VAL A 53 -7.60 2.91 6.24
N THR A 54 -8.44 2.21 7.01
CA THR A 54 -9.90 2.28 6.94
C THR A 54 -10.51 2.25 8.35
N GLY A 55 -11.74 2.77 8.49
CA GLY A 55 -12.48 2.75 9.76
C GLY A 55 -11.72 3.41 10.91
N GLU A 56 -11.83 2.86 12.13
CA GLU A 56 -11.17 3.39 13.34
C GLU A 56 -9.64 3.54 13.20
N ALA A 57 -9.00 2.74 12.35
CA ALA A 57 -7.56 2.82 12.13
C ALA A 57 -7.13 4.16 11.49
N LEU A 58 -8.07 4.90 10.87
CA LEU A 58 -7.82 6.24 10.29
C LEU A 58 -7.27 7.22 11.32
N ARG A 59 -7.54 7.01 12.61
CA ARG A 59 -6.95 7.80 13.71
C ARG A 59 -5.43 7.83 13.66
N GLY A 60 -4.77 6.78 13.14
CA GLY A 60 -3.31 6.76 13.02
C GLY A 60 -2.74 7.70 11.95
N LEU A 61 -3.56 8.12 10.99
CA LEU A 61 -3.19 9.09 9.97
C LEU A 61 -3.58 10.53 10.34
N SER A 62 -4.21 10.73 11.50
CA SER A 62 -4.63 12.06 11.93
C SER A 62 -3.46 12.97 12.30
N VAL A 63 -3.62 14.27 12.06
CA VAL A 63 -2.69 15.33 12.53
C VAL A 63 -2.67 15.45 14.06
N VAL A 64 -3.72 15.03 14.75
CA VAL A 64 -3.83 15.00 16.23
C VAL A 64 -3.79 13.57 16.79
N ALA A 65 -3.17 12.64 16.05
CA ALA A 65 -3.04 11.26 16.49
C ALA A 65 -2.28 11.18 17.84
N PRO A 66 -2.67 10.25 18.74
CA PRO A 66 -1.90 9.95 19.94
C PRO A 66 -0.44 9.56 19.64
N PRO A 67 0.51 9.82 20.56
CA PRO A 67 1.95 9.60 20.33
C PRO A 67 2.30 8.20 19.82
N GLU A 68 1.66 7.16 20.33
CA GLU A 68 1.90 5.77 19.94
C GLU A 68 1.54 5.49 18.47
N LEU A 69 0.49 6.14 17.95
CA LEU A 69 0.13 6.01 16.53
C LEU A 69 1.05 6.85 15.65
N VAL A 70 1.50 8.01 16.16
CA VAL A 70 2.51 8.84 15.47
C VAL A 70 3.83 8.08 15.33
N GLU A 71 4.28 7.40 16.39
CA GLU A 71 5.49 6.58 16.36
C GLU A 71 5.38 5.46 15.33
N ALA A 72 4.29 4.69 15.36
CA ALA A 72 4.03 3.64 14.37
C ALA A 72 4.03 4.20 12.94
N ARG A 73 3.35 5.34 12.72
CA ARG A 73 3.30 6.01 11.42
C ARG A 73 4.70 6.43 10.94
N ASN A 74 5.48 7.04 11.83
CA ASN A 74 6.82 7.52 11.50
C ASN A 74 7.78 6.36 11.23
N LEU A 75 7.66 5.26 11.98
CA LEU A 75 8.39 4.02 11.72
C LEU A 75 8.08 3.49 10.32
N GLY A 76 6.80 3.36 9.96
CA GLY A 76 6.41 2.90 8.62
C GLY A 76 6.93 3.83 7.53
N ALA A 77 6.70 5.15 7.66
CA ALA A 77 7.17 6.15 6.70
C ALA A 77 8.70 6.09 6.50
N GLY A 78 9.47 6.03 7.59
CA GLY A 78 10.93 5.92 7.56
C GLY A 78 11.44 4.63 6.91
N ARG A 79 10.56 3.63 6.73
CA ARG A 79 10.87 2.35 6.07
C ARG A 79 10.33 2.26 4.63
N GLY A 80 9.62 3.28 4.16
CA GLY A 80 9.09 3.36 2.81
C GLY A 80 7.57 3.13 2.69
N ALA A 81 6.82 3.21 3.80
CA ALA A 81 5.37 3.13 3.73
C ALA A 81 4.77 4.32 2.97
N VAL A 82 3.89 4.01 2.01
CA VAL A 82 2.93 4.96 1.45
C VAL A 82 1.58 4.69 2.12
N TYR A 83 1.07 5.69 2.81
CA TYR A 83 -0.22 5.61 3.49
C TYR A 83 -1.36 5.97 2.54
N LEU A 84 -2.35 5.09 2.45
CA LEU A 84 -3.49 5.19 1.57
C LEU A 84 -4.78 5.30 2.38
N VAL A 85 -5.75 6.07 1.89
CA VAL A 85 -7.14 6.11 2.40
C VAL A 85 -8.12 5.98 1.24
N CYS A 86 -9.31 5.43 1.51
CA CYS A 86 -10.35 5.33 0.48
C CYS A 86 -11.05 6.67 0.27
N ARG A 87 -11.24 7.09 -0.99
CA ARG A 87 -12.01 8.29 -1.36
C ARG A 87 -13.41 8.27 -0.77
N ARG A 88 -14.05 7.09 -0.76
CA ARG A 88 -15.36 6.86 -0.16
C ARG A 88 -15.43 7.30 1.30
N ASP A 89 -14.37 7.11 2.08
CA ASP A 89 -14.35 7.45 3.49
C ASP A 89 -14.26 8.98 3.68
N ILE A 90 -13.63 9.69 2.73
CA ILE A 90 -13.65 11.17 2.66
C ILE A 90 -15.03 11.66 2.24
N GLU A 91 -15.61 11.09 1.18
CA GLU A 91 -16.91 11.46 0.64
C GLU A 91 -18.07 11.22 1.62
N ARG A 92 -17.94 10.21 2.48
CA ARG A 92 -18.89 9.90 3.56
C ARG A 92 -18.60 10.62 4.87
N GLU A 93 -17.63 11.53 4.88
CA GLU A 93 -17.23 12.30 6.06
C GLU A 93 -16.80 11.43 7.26
N VAL A 94 -16.35 10.19 7.02
CA VAL A 94 -15.74 9.34 8.04
C VAL A 94 -14.43 9.95 8.53
N VAL A 95 -13.71 10.62 7.62
CA VAL A 95 -12.56 11.46 7.92
C VAL A 95 -12.50 12.62 6.94
N ARG A 96 -12.02 13.79 7.37
CA ARG A 96 -11.79 14.92 6.46
C ARG A 96 -10.34 14.95 6.01
N LEU A 97 -10.09 15.33 4.77
CA LEU A 97 -8.73 15.44 4.24
C LEU A 97 -7.86 16.40 5.05
N SER A 98 -8.45 17.49 5.59
CA SER A 98 -7.78 18.45 6.47
C SER A 98 -7.30 17.87 7.80
N ASP A 99 -7.88 16.75 8.23
CA ASP A 99 -7.56 16.12 9.50
C ASP A 99 -6.45 15.07 9.35
N LEU A 100 -6.02 14.79 8.11
CA LEU A 100 -4.98 13.81 7.78
C LEU A 100 -3.62 14.50 7.62
N VAL A 101 -2.55 13.80 7.99
CA VAL A 101 -1.19 14.27 7.74
C VAL A 101 -0.90 14.38 6.24
N SER A 102 0.01 15.29 5.88
CA SER A 102 0.46 15.45 4.50
C SER A 102 1.10 14.16 3.97
N GLY A 103 0.92 13.91 2.67
CA GLY A 103 1.48 12.73 1.98
C GLY A 103 0.60 11.48 2.01
N VAL A 104 -0.56 11.52 2.68
CA VAL A 104 -1.59 10.48 2.54
C VAL A 104 -2.20 10.53 1.14
N VAL A 105 -2.27 9.38 0.48
CA VAL A 105 -2.79 9.24 -0.87
C VAL A 105 -4.25 8.79 -0.82
N VAL A 106 -5.13 9.52 -1.51
CA VAL A 106 -6.54 9.16 -1.62
C VAL A 106 -6.73 8.22 -2.81
N VAL A 107 -7.36 7.07 -2.56
CA VAL A 107 -7.52 5.99 -3.53
C VAL A 107 -8.99 5.76 -3.86
N ARG A 108 -9.29 5.60 -5.14
CA ARG A 108 -10.65 5.30 -5.62
C ARG A 108 -10.94 3.79 -5.54
N GLY A 109 -12.19 3.44 -5.27
CA GLY A 109 -12.71 2.08 -5.45
C GLY A 109 -12.87 1.71 -6.93
N TRP A 110 -13.64 0.67 -7.23
CA TRP A 110 -14.07 0.38 -8.59
C TRP A 110 -15.07 1.43 -9.10
N PRO A 111 -15.06 1.74 -10.40
CA PRO A 111 -16.05 2.64 -10.95
C PRO A 111 -17.40 1.93 -11.00
N ALA A 112 -18.49 2.70 -11.06
CA ALA A 112 -19.81 2.12 -11.25
C ALA A 112 -19.87 1.29 -12.54
N PRO A 113 -20.65 0.19 -12.59
CA PRO A 113 -20.82 -0.57 -13.83
C PRO A 113 -21.27 0.33 -14.99
N GLY A 114 -20.57 0.26 -16.12
CA GLY A 114 -20.83 1.09 -17.30
C GLY A 114 -20.18 2.49 -17.30
N SER A 115 -19.42 2.85 -16.26
CA SER A 115 -18.64 4.10 -16.23
C SER A 115 -17.38 4.01 -17.10
N ASP A 116 -17.00 5.13 -17.71
CA ASP A 116 -15.79 5.33 -18.51
C ASP A 116 -14.61 5.94 -17.70
N GLU A 117 -14.77 6.09 -16.38
CA GLU A 117 -13.77 6.71 -15.50
C GLU A 117 -12.42 5.98 -15.52
N LEU A 118 -12.44 4.66 -15.66
CA LEU A 118 -11.26 3.83 -15.83
C LEU A 118 -11.16 3.39 -17.29
N PRO A 119 -10.26 4.00 -18.10
CA PRO A 119 -10.16 3.69 -19.51
C PRO A 119 -9.85 2.20 -19.75
N GLU A 120 -10.41 1.65 -20.83
CA GLU A 120 -10.12 0.28 -21.24
C GLU A 120 -8.60 0.08 -21.41
N GLY A 121 -8.09 -1.04 -20.89
CA GLY A 121 -6.65 -1.33 -20.89
C GLY A 121 -5.81 -0.54 -19.89
N SER A 122 -6.39 0.40 -19.13
CA SER A 122 -5.68 1.15 -18.07
C SER A 122 -5.84 0.51 -16.70
N SER A 123 -4.73 0.40 -15.99
CA SER A 123 -4.73 0.05 -14.56
C SER A 123 -5.09 1.24 -13.67
N TYR A 124 -4.89 2.49 -14.12
CA TYR A 124 -5.00 3.71 -13.31
C TYR A 124 -6.07 4.66 -13.84
N TYR A 125 -6.76 5.36 -12.94
CA TYR A 125 -7.68 6.43 -13.30
C TYR A 125 -6.91 7.63 -13.87
N ARG A 126 -7.59 8.46 -14.65
CA ARG A 126 -7.03 9.74 -15.10
C ARG A 126 -6.67 10.61 -13.88
N GLY A 127 -5.41 11.05 -13.81
CA GLY A 127 -4.90 11.91 -12.73
C GLY A 127 -4.41 11.16 -11.49
N GLU A 128 -4.51 9.83 -11.43
CA GLU A 128 -3.76 9.06 -10.44
C GLU A 128 -2.27 9.07 -10.78
N ASP A 129 -1.42 9.21 -9.76
CA ASP A 129 0.02 9.02 -9.91
C ASP A 129 0.37 7.54 -9.72
N PRO A 130 0.80 6.81 -10.78
CA PRO A 130 1.21 5.41 -10.67
C PRO A 130 2.41 5.17 -9.73
N SER A 131 3.16 6.22 -9.40
CA SER A 131 4.26 6.16 -8.42
C SER A 131 3.76 6.06 -6.97
N SER A 132 2.51 6.44 -6.72
CA SER A 132 1.89 6.40 -5.40
C SER A 132 1.06 5.14 -5.14
N LEU A 133 1.00 4.22 -6.11
CA LEU A 133 0.12 3.05 -6.09
C LEU A 133 0.86 1.73 -6.38
N PRO A 134 0.29 0.58 -5.97
CA PRO A 134 0.85 -0.72 -6.32
C PRO A 134 0.84 -0.95 -7.84
N LYS A 135 2.00 -1.34 -8.39
CA LYS A 135 2.13 -1.73 -9.80
C LYS A 135 1.58 -3.12 -10.11
N ALA A 136 1.58 -4.01 -9.11
CA ALA A 136 1.11 -5.38 -9.26
C ALA A 136 -0.42 -5.40 -9.38
N ALA A 137 -0.94 -6.03 -10.44
CA ALA A 137 -2.36 -5.97 -10.80
C ALA A 137 -3.28 -6.60 -9.75
N ASP A 138 -2.82 -7.64 -9.08
CA ASP A 138 -3.47 -8.31 -7.96
C ASP A 138 -3.56 -7.40 -6.72
N LEU A 139 -2.48 -6.69 -6.38
CA LEU A 139 -2.49 -5.71 -5.29
C LEU A 139 -3.41 -4.53 -5.58
N LEU A 140 -3.36 -4.00 -6.81
CA LEU A 140 -4.22 -2.89 -7.22
C LEU A 140 -5.69 -3.30 -7.23
N ARG A 141 -6.00 -4.52 -7.68
CA ARG A 141 -7.35 -5.08 -7.61
C ARG A 141 -7.85 -5.18 -6.17
N ARG A 142 -7.02 -5.73 -5.26
CA ARG A 142 -7.36 -5.83 -3.83
C ARG A 142 -7.57 -4.46 -3.19
N LEU A 143 -6.71 -3.49 -3.51
CA LEU A 143 -6.82 -2.11 -3.04
C LEU A 143 -8.18 -1.49 -3.44
N ARG A 144 -8.53 -1.56 -4.73
CA ARG A 144 -9.79 -0.99 -5.24
C ARG A 144 -11.02 -1.71 -4.73
N SER A 145 -10.99 -3.03 -4.66
CA SER A 145 -12.09 -3.81 -4.06
C SER A 145 -12.30 -3.44 -2.60
N THR A 146 -11.25 -3.09 -1.85
CA THR A 146 -11.39 -2.66 -0.46
C THR A 146 -12.01 -1.25 -0.35
N CYS A 147 -11.74 -0.38 -1.33
CA CYS A 147 -12.26 0.99 -1.37
C CYS A 147 -13.60 1.16 -2.10
N SER A 148 -14.23 0.06 -2.54
CA SER A 148 -15.56 0.05 -3.14
C SER A 148 -16.64 -0.04 -2.07
#